data_AF-A0A101UU09-F1
#
_entry.id   AF-A0A101UU09-F1
#
_cell.length_a   1.000
_cell.length_b   1.000
_cell.length_c   1.000
_cell.angle_alpha   90.00
_cell.angle_beta   90.00
_cell.angle_gamma   90.00
#
_symmetry.space_group_name_H-M   'P 1'
#
loop_
_entity.id
_entity.type
_entity.pdbx_description
1 polymer ?
#
loop_
_entity_poly.entity_id
_entity_poly.type
_entity_poly.pdbx_seq_one_letter_code
_entity_poly.pdbx_strand_id
1 'polypeptide(L)' 'MVTDELAQLIDPGTTPAEAALRVTASTPGVKHVILGSGRAQHWQAAQRVLALPPLPDKTLHEVIDVLGA' A
#
# COMPACT_ATOMS: atom_id res chain seq x y z
N MET A 1 -12.02 -2.90 0.62
CA MET A 1 -11.61 -1.57 0.12
C MET A 1 -10.79 -0.92 1.22
N VAL A 2 -9.65 -0.30 0.92
CA VAL A 2 -8.85 0.39 1.97
C VAL A 2 -9.53 1.70 2.32
N THR A 3 -9.86 1.89 3.60
CA THR A 3 -10.46 3.14 4.11
C THR A 3 -9.36 4.11 4.54
N ASP A 4 -9.73 5.36 4.86
CA ASP A 4 -8.78 6.36 5.36
C ASP A 4 -8.19 5.93 6.72
N GLU A 5 -8.98 5.29 7.59
CA GLU A 5 -8.51 4.77 8.88
C GLU A 5 -7.48 3.66 8.69
N LEU A 6 -7.74 2.74 7.76
CA LEU A 6 -6.78 1.67 7.44
C LEU A 6 -5.53 2.24 6.77
N ALA A 7 -5.66 3.27 5.93
CA ALA A 7 -4.51 3.94 5.33
C ALA A 7 -3.60 4.56 6.40
N GLN A 8 -4.16 5.19 7.42
CA GLN A 8 -3.40 5.75 8.54
C GLN A 8 -2.69 4.68 9.38
N LEU A 9 -3.31 3.51 9.54
CA LEU A 9 -2.67 2.37 10.20
C LEU A 9 -1.47 1.84 9.39
N ILE A 10 -1.64 1.72 8.07
CA ILE A 10 -0.60 1.21 7.16
C ILE A 10 0.59 2.16 7.09
N ASP A 11 0.32 3.43 6.78
CA ASP A 11 1.33 4.43 6.51
C ASP A 11 0.76 5.85 6.65
N PRO A 12 1.03 6.52 7.77
CA PRO A 12 0.46 7.83 8.05
C PRO A 12 0.76 8.86 6.96
N GLY A 13 -0.27 9.61 6.57
CA GLY A 13 -0.15 10.66 5.55
C GLY A 13 -0.20 10.18 4.11
N THR A 14 -0.43 8.88 3.86
CA THR A 14 -0.72 8.37 2.52
C THR A 14 -2.20 8.38 2.19
N THR A 15 -2.50 8.43 0.90
CA THR A 15 -3.85 8.17 0.41
C THR A 15 -4.19 6.67 0.50
N PRO A 16 -5.48 6.28 0.55
CA PRO A 16 -5.86 4.86 0.56
C PRO A 16 -5.29 4.05 -0.61
N ALA A 17 -5.14 4.65 -1.79
CA ALA A 17 -4.56 3.97 -2.95
C ALA A 17 -3.04 3.75 -2.78
N GLU A 18 -2.33 4.72 -2.21
CA GLU A 18 -0.89 4.60 -1.91
C GLU A 18 -0.66 3.57 -0.79
N ALA A 19 -1.46 3.60 0.27
CA ALA A 19 -1.41 2.61 1.35
C ALA A 19 -1.65 1.18 0.83
N ALA A 20 -2.69 1.00 0.01
CA ALA A 20 -2.98 -0.29 -0.62
C ALA A 20 -1.82 -0.80 -1.49
N LEU A 21 -1.22 0.10 -2.28
CA LEU A 21 -0.05 -0.23 -3.09
C LEU A 21 1.15 -0.59 -2.22
N ARG A 22 1.37 0.13 -1.12
CA ARG A 22 2.48 -0.13 -0.19
C ARG A 22 2.37 -1.51 0.45
N VAL A 23 1.17 -1.92 0.90
CA VAL A 23 0.91 -3.28 1.38
C VAL A 23 1.19 -4.31 0.30
N THR A 24 0.66 -4.10 -0.90
CA THR A 24 0.83 -5.04 -2.03
C THR A 24 2.32 -5.24 -2.37
N ALA A 25 3.08 -4.16 -2.45
CA ALA A 25 4.51 -4.18 -2.77
C ALA A 25 5.38 -4.77 -1.65
N SER A 26 4.92 -4.69 -0.40
CA SER A 26 5.62 -5.24 0.76
C SER A 26 5.27 -6.70 1.04
N THR A 27 4.25 -7.25 0.36
CA THR A 27 3.77 -8.62 0.64
C THR A 27 4.81 -9.66 0.21
N PRO A 28 5.24 -10.56 1.12
CA PRO A 28 6.19 -11.61 0.78
C PRO A 28 5.74 -12.44 -0.43
N GLY A 29 6.64 -12.62 -1.40
CA GLY A 29 6.39 -13.39 -2.62
C GLY A 29 5.82 -12.57 -3.79
N VAL A 30 5.37 -11.33 -3.57
CA VAL A 30 5.00 -10.42 -4.67
C VAL A 30 6.27 -9.89 -5.34
N LYS A 31 6.37 -10.08 -6.66
CA LYS A 31 7.52 -9.60 -7.47
C LYS A 31 7.18 -8.41 -8.34
N HIS A 32 5.93 -8.33 -8.80
CA HIS A 32 5.47 -7.31 -9.73
C HIS A 32 4.03 -6.92 -9.38
N VAL A 33 3.74 -5.62 -9.53
CA VAL A 33 2.39 -5.05 -9.38
C VAL A 33 2.03 -4.38 -10.69
N ILE A 34 0.88 -4.75 -11.26
CA ILE A 34 0.36 -4.14 -12.49
C ILE A 34 -0.57 -3.00 -12.10
N LEU A 35 -0.29 -1.81 -12.62
CA LEU A 35 -1.07 -0.60 -12.35
C LEU A 35 -1.74 -0.11 -13.63
N GLY A 36 -2.91 0.49 -13.49
CA GLY A 36 -3.64 1.13 -14.58
C GLY A 36 -4.07 2.53 -14.16
N SER A 37 -3.70 3.55 -14.94
CA SER A 37 -4.16 4.92 -14.71
C SER A 37 -4.09 5.75 -15.99
N GLY A 38 -5.14 6.54 -16.23
CA GLY A 38 -5.17 7.56 -17.29
C GLY A 38 -4.59 8.92 -16.87
N ARG A 39 -4.13 9.08 -15.62
CA ARG A 39 -3.55 10.34 -15.11
C ARG A 39 -2.09 10.17 -14.73
N ALA A 40 -1.23 11.04 -15.23
CA ALA A 40 0.21 11.05 -14.95
C ALA A 40 0.53 11.14 -13.45
N GLN A 41 -0.27 11.91 -12.69
CA GLN A 41 -0.07 12.08 -11.25
C GLN A 41 -0.11 10.75 -10.47
N HIS A 42 -0.95 9.79 -10.88
CA HIS A 42 -1.04 8.49 -10.19
C HIS A 42 0.18 7.62 -10.47
N TRP A 43 0.81 7.77 -11.64
CA TRP A 43 2.07 7.08 -11.95
C TRP A 43 3.22 7.62 -11.11
N GLN A 44 3.28 8.93 -10.90
CA GLN A 44 4.27 9.55 -10.01
C GLN A 44 4.08 9.12 -8.56
N ALA A 45 2.84 9.09 -8.07
CA ALA A 45 2.51 8.58 -6.74
C ALA A 45 2.94 7.12 -6.57
N ALA A 46 2.60 6.27 -7.53
CA ALA A 46 3.00 4.86 -7.51
C ALA A 46 4.52 4.67 -7.49
N GLN A 47 5.27 5.42 -8.31
CA GLN A 47 6.73 5.37 -8.31
C GLN A 47 7.31 5.76 -6.95
N ARG A 48 6.78 6.80 -6.31
CA ARG A 48 7.23 7.20 -4.96
C ARG A 48 6.98 6.09 -3.95
N VAL A 49 5.80 5.49 -3.94
CA VAL A 49 5.46 4.40 -3.00
C VAL A 49 6.34 3.17 -3.22
N LEU A 50 6.54 2.77 -4.47
CA LEU A 50 7.35 1.59 -4.82
C LEU A 50 8.86 1.78 -4.56
N ALA A 51 9.32 3.02 -4.39
CA ALA A 51 10.70 3.31 -4.01
C ALA A 51 10.94 3.23 -2.49
N LEU A 52 9.88 3.13 -1.68
CA LEU A 52 10.01 3.00 -0.23
C LEU A 52 10.44 1.58 0.14
N PRO A 53 11.14 1.40 1.28
CA PRO A 53 11.41 0.07 1.79
C PRO A 53 10.10 -0.67 2.10
N PRO A 54 10.09 -2.02 2.02
CA PRO A 54 8.96 -2.83 2.44
C PRO A 54 8.52 -2.50 3.87
N LEU A 55 7.21 -2.59 4.10
CA LEU A 55 6.63 -2.49 5.44
C LEU A 55 7.17 -3.60 6.35
N PRO A 56 7.31 -3.35 7.65
CA PRO A 56 7.64 -4.40 8.61
C PRO A 56 6.55 -5.49 8.65
N ASP A 57 6.95 -6.74 8.84
CA ASP A 57 6.04 -7.89 8.95
C ASP A 57 4.94 -7.69 10.00
N LYS A 58 5.25 -6.99 11.10
CA LYS A 58 4.26 -6.62 12.14
C LYS A 58 3.10 -5.80 11.57
N THR A 59 3.39 -4.83 10.73
CA THR A 59 2.37 -3.99 10.07
C THR A 59 1.54 -4.81 9.09
N LEU A 60 2.16 -5.75 8.36
CA LEU A 60 1.42 -6.63 7.47
C LEU A 60 0.46 -7.56 8.23
N HIS A 61 0.88 -8.09 9.38
CA HIS A 61 -0.01 -8.88 10.25
C HIS A 61 -1.18 -8.05 10.79
N GLU A 62 -0.93 -6.82 11.28
CA GLU A 62 -1.99 -5.93 11.76
C GLU A 62 -3.01 -5.61 10.66
N VAL A 63 -2.56 -5.43 9.41
CA VAL A 63 -3.46 -5.22 8.26
C VAL A 63 -4.32 -6.47 8.00
N ILE A 64 -3.74 -7.67 8.11
CA ILE A 64 -4.50 -8.93 7.97
C ILE A 64 -5.56 -9.05 9.07
N ASP A 65 -5.21 -8.73 10.31
CA ASP A 65 -6.14 -8.79 11.45
C ASP A 65 -7.33 -7.84 11.26
N VAL A 66 -7.09 -6.63 10.75
CA VAL A 66 -8.17 -5.66 10.46
C VAL A 66 -9.05 -6.11 9.29
N LEU A 67 -8.47 -6.74 8.26
CA LEU A 67 -9.23 -7.23 7.10
C LEU A 67 -9.98 -8.54 7.37
N GLY A 68 -9.55 -9.33 8.36
CA GLY A 68 -10.17 -10.58 8.77
C GLY A 68 -11.28 -10.44 9.82
N ALA A 69 -11.44 -9.26 10.41
CA ALA A 69 -12.49 -8.92 11.37
C ALA A 69 -13.81 -8.55 10.69
#